data_AF-A0A8J3CS73-F1
#
_entry.id   AF-A0A8J3CS73-F1
#
_cell.length_a   1.000
_cell.length_b   1.000
_cell.length_c   1.000
_cell.angle_alpha   90.00
_cell.angle_beta   90.00
_cell.angle_gamma   90.00
#
_symmetry.space_group_name_H-M   'P 1'
#
loop_
_entity.id
_entity.type
_entity.pdbx_description
1 polymer ?
#
loop_
_entity_poly.entity_id
_entity_poly.type
_entity_poly.pdbx_seq_one_letter_code
_entity_poly.pdbx_strand_id
1 'polypeptide(L)'
;MSDYDKQQWQAEQTARDAVLDKQREREQKTRERSARNAQRKLERLHRTLKDKGEISEFEDEFAESVTERLDKFGSAFQDREKGRPGDALSFAQKRVVAAMNRKVKDLKKNPQTEGKGQAEELDRPRFEHSKPRSSFKSKTPKFTPRVRQLDEGFDEVAVPADITAPDPEPPRPPVGKPFLRIVSDNS
;
A
#
# COMPACT_ATOMS: atom_id res chain seq x y z
N MET A 1 -30.11 31.90 25.13
CA MET A 1 -29.79 30.72 24.31
C MET A 1 -31.04 29.87 24.24
N SER A 2 -31.55 29.64 23.03
CA SER A 2 -32.76 28.84 22.86
C SER A 2 -32.46 27.36 23.19
N ASP A 3 -33.46 26.60 23.64
CA ASP A 3 -33.27 25.16 23.88
C ASP A 3 -32.93 24.40 22.58
N TYR A 4 -33.26 24.97 21.42
CA TYR A 4 -32.87 24.48 20.10
C TYR A 4 -31.35 24.54 19.87
N ASP A 5 -30.68 25.62 20.28
CA ASP A 5 -29.22 25.75 20.13
C ASP A 5 -28.46 24.71 20.96
N LYS A 6 -28.97 24.37 22.16
CA LYS A 6 -28.38 23.33 23.02
C LYS A 6 -28.55 21.93 22.41
N GLN A 7 -29.71 21.63 21.84
CA GLN A 7 -29.96 20.33 21.18
C GLN A 7 -29.08 20.14 19.95
N GLN A 8 -28.93 21.17 19.11
CA GLN A 8 -28.04 21.13 17.95
C GLN A 8 -26.57 20.94 18.37
N TRP A 9 -26.12 21.66 19.41
CA TRP A 9 -24.77 21.48 19.95
C TRP A 9 -24.53 20.07 20.49
N GLN A 10 -25.49 19.48 21.22
CA GLN A 10 -25.39 18.10 21.70
C GLN A 10 -25.39 17.08 20.54
N ALA A 11 -26.22 17.29 19.52
CA ALA A 11 -26.24 16.46 18.31
C ALA A 11 -24.89 16.51 17.55
N GLU A 12 -24.27 17.69 17.47
CA GLU A 12 -22.94 17.85 16.86
C GLU A 12 -21.83 17.14 17.66
N GLN A 13 -21.87 17.22 19.00
CA GLN A 13 -20.92 16.51 19.86
C GLN A 13 -21.06 14.98 19.73
N THR A 14 -22.28 14.47 19.84
CA THR A 14 -22.53 13.02 19.68
C THR A 14 -22.14 12.51 18.30
N ALA A 15 -22.35 13.30 17.25
CA ALA A 15 -21.88 12.97 15.90
C ALA A 15 -20.35 12.94 15.81
N ARG A 16 -19.64 13.90 16.43
CA ARG A 16 -18.17 13.90 16.50
C ARG A 16 -17.64 12.68 17.24
N ASP A 17 -18.20 12.38 18.40
CA ASP A 17 -17.80 11.23 19.21
C ASP A 17 -18.03 9.91 18.46
N ALA A 18 -19.18 9.76 17.80
CA ALA A 18 -19.47 8.58 16.97
C ALA A 18 -18.46 8.40 15.82
N VAL A 19 -17.98 9.49 15.22
CA VAL A 19 -16.92 9.42 14.19
C VAL A 19 -15.59 8.98 14.79
N LEU A 20 -15.21 9.50 15.95
CA LEU A 20 -13.98 9.12 16.64
C LEU A 20 -14.00 7.66 17.08
N ASP A 21 -15.12 7.19 17.62
CA ASP A 21 -15.28 5.79 18.04
C ASP A 21 -15.23 4.83 16.85
N LYS A 22 -15.86 5.20 15.72
CA LYS A 22 -15.74 4.43 14.47
C LYS A 22 -14.30 4.35 13.98
N GLN A 23 -13.50 5.40 14.15
CA GLN A 23 -12.06 5.35 13.84
C GLN A 23 -11.31 4.43 14.80
N ARG A 24 -11.54 4.54 16.11
CA ARG A 24 -10.90 3.69 17.13
C ARG A 24 -11.20 2.22 16.90
N GLU A 25 -12.45 1.85 16.60
CA GLU A 25 -12.81 0.47 16.29
C GLU A 25 -12.09 -0.05 15.05
N ARG A 26 -12.00 0.77 13.99
CA ARG A 26 -11.27 0.40 12.77
C ARG A 26 -9.80 0.15 13.09
N GLU A 27 -9.17 1.04 13.86
CA GLU A 27 -7.78 0.89 14.30
C GLU A 27 -7.58 -0.38 15.13
N GLN A 28 -8.43 -0.63 16.14
CA GLN A 28 -8.37 -1.84 16.97
C GLN A 28 -8.50 -3.11 16.13
N LYS A 29 -9.49 -3.17 15.23
CA LYS A 29 -9.67 -4.32 14.32
C LYS A 29 -8.47 -4.49 13.38
N THR A 30 -7.88 -3.40 12.88
CA THR A 30 -6.66 -3.50 12.06
C THR A 30 -5.46 -4.01 12.85
N ARG A 31 -5.33 -3.58 14.11
CA ARG A 31 -4.28 -3.99 15.04
C ARG A 31 -4.36 -5.47 15.39
N GLU A 32 -5.54 -5.96 15.75
CA GLU A 32 -5.75 -7.39 16.03
C GLU A 32 -5.44 -8.27 14.82
N ARG A 33 -5.87 -7.85 13.62
CA ARG A 33 -5.56 -8.57 12.39
C ARG A 33 -4.08 -8.57 12.08
N SER A 34 -3.40 -7.43 12.23
CA SER A 34 -1.96 -7.34 11.98
C SER A 34 -1.17 -8.16 13.00
N ALA A 35 -1.57 -8.16 14.28
CA ALA A 35 -0.99 -8.98 15.34
C ALA A 35 -1.10 -10.48 15.03
N ARG A 36 -2.31 -10.97 14.77
CA ARG A 36 -2.54 -12.38 14.40
C ARG A 36 -1.76 -12.81 13.17
N ASN A 37 -1.68 -11.95 12.16
CA ASN A 37 -0.90 -12.22 10.96
C ASN A 37 0.61 -12.28 11.24
N ALA A 38 1.11 -11.42 12.13
CA ALA A 38 2.49 -11.44 12.57
C ALA A 38 2.81 -12.70 13.38
N GLN A 39 1.96 -13.09 14.33
CA GLN A 39 2.09 -14.33 15.13
C GLN A 39 2.16 -15.56 14.23
N ARG A 40 1.16 -15.76 13.37
CA ARG A 40 1.14 -16.90 12.42
C ARG A 40 2.40 -16.95 11.55
N LYS A 41 2.93 -15.78 11.18
CA LYS A 41 4.15 -15.71 10.37
C LYS A 41 5.38 -16.08 11.20
N LEU A 42 5.49 -15.59 12.43
CA LEU A 42 6.57 -15.93 13.35
C LEU A 42 6.55 -17.42 13.68
N GLU A 43 5.43 -17.95 14.15
CA GLU A 43 5.24 -19.38 14.44
C GLU A 43 5.63 -20.26 13.25
N ARG A 44 5.17 -19.90 12.04
CA ARG A 44 5.52 -20.65 10.84
C ARG A 44 7.02 -20.62 10.55
N LEU A 45 7.66 -19.46 10.65
CA LEU A 45 9.10 -19.32 10.38
C LEU A 45 9.93 -20.03 11.44
N HIS A 46 9.60 -19.79 12.70
CA HIS A 46 10.17 -20.43 13.88
C HIS A 46 10.12 -21.95 13.78
N ARG A 47 8.93 -22.53 13.58
CA ARG A 47 8.77 -23.97 13.38
C ARG A 47 9.63 -24.48 12.22
N THR A 48 9.60 -23.82 11.05
CA THR A 48 10.40 -24.29 9.90
C THR A 48 11.91 -24.20 10.09
N LEU A 49 12.40 -23.27 10.91
CA LEU A 49 13.82 -23.16 11.21
C LEU A 49 14.22 -24.16 12.30
N LYS A 50 13.35 -24.36 13.30
CA LYS A 50 13.53 -25.35 14.37
C LYS A 50 13.55 -26.77 13.82
N ASP A 51 12.62 -27.12 12.94
CA ASP A 51 12.56 -28.42 12.26
C ASP A 51 13.83 -28.70 11.42
N LYS A 52 14.50 -27.65 10.94
CA LYS A 52 15.72 -27.73 10.13
C LYS A 52 17.01 -27.54 10.93
N GLY A 53 16.91 -27.25 12.23
CA GLY A 53 18.09 -27.01 13.07
C GLY A 53 18.88 -25.72 12.76
N GLU A 54 18.37 -24.82 11.92
CA GLU A 54 19.05 -23.55 11.57
C GLU A 54 18.54 -22.35 12.39
N ILE A 55 17.83 -22.59 13.49
CA ILE A 55 17.38 -21.54 14.39
C ILE A 55 18.51 -21.13 15.34
N SER A 56 18.81 -19.84 15.41
CA SER A 56 19.72 -19.29 16.43
C SER A 56 18.99 -19.15 17.77
N GLU A 57 19.70 -19.30 18.90
CA GLU A 57 19.17 -19.04 20.25
C GLU A 57 18.46 -17.68 20.33
N PHE A 58 19.09 -16.63 19.79
CA PHE A 58 18.47 -15.31 19.69
C PHE A 58 17.17 -15.30 18.88
N GLU A 59 17.07 -16.08 17.81
CA GLU A 59 15.86 -16.16 16.97
C GLU A 59 14.74 -16.96 17.64
N ASP A 60 15.09 -17.95 18.47
CA ASP A 60 14.18 -18.72 19.32
C ASP A 60 13.54 -17.79 20.37
N GLU A 61 14.39 -17.12 21.17
CA GLU A 61 13.94 -16.14 22.17
C GLU A 61 13.17 -14.97 21.54
N PHE A 62 13.61 -14.48 20.38
CA PHE A 62 12.93 -13.41 19.65
C PHE A 62 11.51 -13.80 19.26
N ALA A 63 11.31 -15.02 18.76
CA ALA A 63 10.00 -15.47 18.33
C ALA A 63 9.04 -15.59 19.53
N GLU A 64 9.52 -16.14 20.65
CA GLU A 64 8.74 -16.28 21.88
C GLU A 64 8.39 -14.91 22.48
N SER A 65 9.39 -14.05 22.71
CA SER A 65 9.21 -12.71 23.29
C SER A 65 8.27 -11.81 22.46
N VAL A 66 8.38 -11.87 21.13
CA VAL A 66 7.50 -11.07 20.26
C VAL A 66 6.08 -11.66 20.25
N THR A 67 5.91 -12.98 20.33
CA THR A 67 4.59 -13.61 20.37
C THR A 67 3.82 -13.23 21.64
N GLU A 68 4.46 -13.32 22.80
CA GLU A 68 3.86 -12.89 24.09
C GLU A 68 3.45 -11.42 24.08
N ARG A 69 4.29 -10.55 23.49
CA ARG A 69 3.98 -9.13 23.35
C ARG A 69 2.77 -8.90 22.46
N LEU A 70 2.70 -9.61 21.34
CA LEU A 70 1.57 -9.50 20.41
C LEU A 70 0.27 -9.99 21.05
N ASP A 71 0.32 -11.01 21.91
CA ASP A 71 -0.85 -11.45 22.68
C ASP A 71 -1.30 -10.39 23.69
N LYS A 72 -0.36 -9.74 24.40
CA LYS A 72 -0.69 -8.75 25.43
C LYS A 72 -1.15 -7.41 24.87
N PHE A 73 -0.50 -6.91 23.82
CA PHE A 73 -0.70 -5.53 23.35
C PHE A 73 -1.28 -5.43 21.93
N GLY A 74 -1.10 -6.47 21.11
CA GLY A 74 -1.49 -6.46 19.70
C GLY A 74 -0.72 -5.48 18.82
N SER A 75 0.30 -4.80 19.32
CA SER A 75 1.08 -3.79 18.59
C SER A 75 2.57 -3.86 18.89
N ALA A 76 3.37 -3.31 17.98
CA ALA A 76 4.82 -3.23 18.11
C ALA A 76 5.25 -2.46 19.36
N PHE A 77 4.53 -1.38 19.64
CA PHE A 77 4.73 -0.51 20.79
C PHE A 77 3.40 -0.38 21.54
N GLN A 78 3.49 -0.40 22.87
CA GLN A 78 2.36 -0.08 23.75
C GLN A 78 1.99 1.40 23.67
N ASP A 79 2.99 2.25 23.43
CA ASP A 79 2.86 3.70 23.31
C ASP A 79 2.58 4.11 21.85
N ARG A 80 1.55 4.93 21.64
CA ARG A 80 1.10 5.39 20.31
C ARG A 80 2.07 6.37 19.67
N GLU A 81 2.94 7.04 20.44
CA GLU A 81 3.90 8.00 19.87
C GLU A 81 5.12 7.33 19.24
N LYS A 82 5.42 6.09 19.63
CA LYS A 82 6.63 5.37 19.19
C LYS A 82 6.45 4.65 17.86
N GLY A 83 5.24 4.62 17.31
CA GLY A 83 4.98 3.97 16.03
C GLY A 83 3.52 4.06 15.59
N ARG A 84 3.23 3.49 14.41
CA ARG A 84 1.86 3.47 13.89
C ARG A 84 0.99 2.55 14.75
N PRO A 85 -0.19 2.99 15.23
CA PRO A 85 -1.02 2.23 16.17
C PRO A 85 -1.54 0.89 15.59
N GLY A 86 -1.59 0.75 14.26
CA GLY A 86 -2.00 -0.48 13.60
C GLY A 86 -0.87 -1.47 13.26
N ASP A 87 0.40 -1.13 13.55
CA ASP A 87 1.53 -1.96 13.16
C ASP A 87 1.90 -2.96 14.27
N ALA A 88 1.94 -4.24 13.90
CA ALA A 88 2.22 -5.33 14.82
C ALA A 88 3.71 -5.45 15.16
N LEU A 89 4.58 -5.16 14.19
CA LEU A 89 6.03 -5.31 14.34
C LEU A 89 6.76 -4.00 14.08
N SER A 90 7.74 -3.69 14.92
CA SER A 90 8.63 -2.55 14.71
C SER A 90 9.47 -2.74 13.45
N PHE A 91 10.05 -1.65 12.94
CA PHE A 91 10.93 -1.74 11.77
C PHE A 91 12.11 -2.70 11.99
N ALA A 92 12.73 -2.67 13.18
CA ALA A 92 13.80 -3.59 13.55
C ALA A 92 13.32 -5.05 13.61
N GLN A 93 12.17 -5.32 14.26
CA GLN A 93 11.58 -6.66 14.30
C GLN A 93 11.26 -7.18 12.91
N LYS A 94 10.77 -6.33 12.01
CA LYS A 94 10.53 -6.68 10.60
C LYS A 94 11.80 -7.09 9.87
N ARG A 95 12.96 -6.51 10.20
CA ARG A 95 14.25 -6.90 9.62
C ARG A 95 14.64 -8.32 10.07
N VAL A 96 14.46 -8.65 11.35
CA VAL A 96 14.73 -10.00 11.88
C VAL A 96 13.82 -11.03 11.21
N VAL A 97 12.51 -10.77 11.15
CA VAL A 97 11.55 -11.64 10.44
C VAL A 97 11.89 -11.81 8.96
N ALA A 98 12.40 -10.76 8.32
CA ALA A 98 12.86 -10.84 6.93
C ALA A 98 14.12 -11.70 6.79
N ALA A 99 15.06 -11.63 7.73
CA ALA A 99 16.24 -12.49 7.78
C ALA A 99 15.86 -13.96 7.98
N MET A 100 15.00 -14.28 8.95
CA MET A 100 14.46 -15.63 9.15
C MET A 100 13.77 -16.16 7.88
N ASN A 101 12.97 -15.33 7.22
CA ASN A 101 12.29 -15.74 5.98
C ASN A 101 13.25 -15.93 4.80
N ARG A 102 14.41 -15.24 4.78
CA ARG A 102 15.48 -15.48 3.80
C ARG A 102 16.13 -16.83 4.08
N LYS A 103 16.56 -17.09 5.32
CA LYS A 103 17.07 -18.40 5.75
C LYS A 103 16.15 -19.55 5.34
N VAL A 104 14.86 -19.45 5.67
CA VAL A 104 13.87 -20.47 5.26
C VAL A 104 13.78 -20.66 3.74
N LYS A 105 13.90 -19.59 2.95
CA LYS A 105 13.89 -19.68 1.49
C LYS A 105 15.17 -20.28 0.94
N ASP A 106 16.31 -19.96 1.52
CA ASP A 106 17.61 -20.44 1.07
C ASP A 106 17.74 -21.94 1.38
N LEU A 107 17.31 -22.37 2.57
CA LEU A 107 17.12 -23.78 2.94
C LEU A 107 16.14 -24.56 2.06
N LYS A 108 15.21 -23.86 1.37
CA LYS A 108 14.29 -24.50 0.42
C LYS A 108 14.89 -24.63 -0.97
N LYS A 109 15.78 -23.72 -1.35
CA LYS A 109 16.45 -23.72 -2.65
C LYS A 109 17.64 -24.66 -2.66
N ASN A 110 18.39 -24.70 -1.56
CA ASN A 110 19.62 -25.46 -1.42
C ASN A 110 19.51 -26.38 -0.19
N PRO A 111 18.85 -27.54 -0.29
CA PRO A 111 18.75 -28.51 0.80
C PRO A 111 20.09 -29.20 1.15
N GLN A 112 21.20 -28.77 0.55
CA GLN A 112 22.54 -29.35 0.69
C GLN A 112 23.55 -28.39 1.34
N THR A 113 23.19 -27.13 1.59
CA THR A 113 24.06 -26.18 2.31
C THR A 113 23.77 -26.22 3.81
N GLU A 114 23.75 -27.42 4.38
CA GLU A 114 23.73 -27.62 5.83
C GLU A 114 25.15 -27.29 6.34
N GLY A 115 25.31 -26.16 7.05
CA GLY A 115 26.49 -25.94 7.89
C GLY A 115 27.55 -24.92 7.45
N LYS A 116 27.24 -23.93 6.60
CA LYS A 116 28.15 -22.78 6.37
C LYS A 116 27.48 -21.43 6.62
N GLY A 117 27.28 -21.13 7.91
CA GLY A 117 27.48 -19.84 8.60
C GLY A 117 26.81 -18.56 8.08
N GLN A 118 26.49 -17.64 9.00
CA GLN A 118 27.11 -16.29 9.03
C GLN A 118 26.50 -15.40 10.12
N ALA A 119 27.27 -15.17 11.17
CA ALA A 119 27.22 -13.98 12.02
C ALA A 119 27.96 -12.78 11.35
N GLU A 120 28.22 -12.83 10.04
CA GLU A 120 29.13 -11.92 9.34
C GLU A 120 28.57 -11.44 7.99
N GLU A 121 27.25 -11.24 7.87
CA GLU A 121 26.63 -10.67 6.66
C GLU A 121 25.85 -9.39 6.98
N LEU A 122 26.50 -8.46 7.69
CA LEU A 122 26.02 -7.08 7.81
C LEU A 122 26.78 -6.09 6.92
N ASP A 123 27.80 -6.54 6.17
CA ASP A 123 28.70 -5.67 5.39
C ASP A 123 28.91 -6.10 3.92
N ARG A 124 27.84 -6.50 3.23
CA ARG A 124 27.87 -6.65 1.76
C ARG A 124 27.00 -5.60 1.06
N PRO A 125 27.53 -4.84 0.08
CA PRO A 125 26.76 -3.84 -0.63
C PRO A 125 25.61 -4.49 -1.41
N ARG A 126 24.39 -4.06 -1.04
CA ARG A 126 23.08 -4.58 -1.42
C ARG A 126 22.67 -4.25 -2.87
N PHE A 127 23.58 -4.19 -3.84
CA PHE A 127 23.19 -3.71 -5.17
C PHE A 127 24.05 -4.20 -6.32
N GLU A 128 24.37 -5.49 -6.40
CA GLU A 128 24.89 -6.02 -7.66
C GLU A 128 24.24 -7.37 -8.02
N HIS A 129 23.59 -7.37 -9.20
CA HIS A 129 23.15 -8.51 -10.00
C HIS A 129 21.73 -9.09 -9.88
N SER A 130 20.76 -8.48 -9.19
CA SER A 130 19.35 -8.82 -9.47
C SER A 130 18.85 -8.04 -10.70
N LYS A 131 19.05 -8.59 -11.91
CA LYS A 131 18.43 -8.06 -13.13
C LYS A 131 16.93 -7.86 -12.87
N PRO A 132 16.35 -6.67 -13.08
CA PRO A 132 14.93 -6.47 -12.90
C PRO A 132 14.20 -7.35 -13.92
N ARG A 133 13.53 -8.40 -13.45
CA ARG A 133 12.62 -9.19 -14.28
C ARG A 133 11.37 -8.34 -14.52
N SER A 134 11.44 -7.43 -15.50
CA SER A 134 10.27 -6.75 -16.04
C SER A 134 9.41 -7.79 -16.77
N SER A 135 8.53 -8.45 -16.02
CA SER A 135 7.57 -9.45 -16.54
C SER A 135 6.35 -8.80 -17.21
N PHE A 136 6.43 -7.52 -17.57
CA PHE A 136 5.42 -6.82 -18.32
C PHE A 136 6.08 -6.25 -19.58
N LYS A 137 6.15 -7.06 -20.64
CA LYS A 137 6.24 -6.49 -21.99
C LYS A 137 4.91 -5.79 -22.23
N SER A 138 4.88 -4.47 -22.16
CA SER A 138 3.72 -3.70 -22.60
C SER A 138 3.53 -3.96 -24.10
N LYS A 139 2.47 -4.70 -24.47
CA LYS A 139 1.99 -4.82 -25.86
C LYS A 139 1.31 -3.51 -26.29
N THR A 140 1.91 -2.37 -25.98
CA THR A 140 1.45 -1.08 -26.47
C THR A 140 1.97 -0.94 -27.90
N PRO A 141 1.10 -0.73 -28.91
CA PRO A 141 1.58 -0.40 -30.25
C PRO A 141 2.49 0.83 -30.13
N LYS A 142 3.64 0.81 -30.82
CA LYS A 142 4.56 1.96 -30.87
C LYS A 142 3.74 3.20 -31.23
N PHE A 143 3.86 4.23 -30.39
CA PHE A 143 3.24 5.52 -30.63
C PHE A 143 3.62 6.00 -32.03
N THR A 144 2.64 6.12 -32.91
CA THR A 144 2.79 6.73 -34.23
C THR A 144 2.02 8.05 -34.20
N PRO A 145 2.68 9.20 -34.39
CA PRO A 145 1.99 10.47 -34.47
C PRO A 145 1.03 10.43 -35.67
N ARG A 146 -0.24 10.76 -35.43
CA ARG A 146 -1.28 10.78 -36.46
C ARG A 146 -1.13 12.03 -37.33
N VAL A 147 -0.08 12.06 -38.15
CA VAL A 147 0.17 13.11 -39.13
C VAL A 147 -0.79 12.87 -40.30
N ARG A 148 -1.73 13.80 -40.52
CA ARG A 148 -2.48 13.88 -41.78
C ARG A 148 -1.53 14.50 -42.81
N GLN A 149 -1.31 13.83 -43.93
CA GLN A 149 -0.58 14.44 -45.05
C GLN A 149 -1.51 15.51 -45.63
N LEU A 150 -1.13 16.78 -45.46
CA LEU A 150 -1.93 17.93 -45.88
C LEU A 150 -1.93 18.11 -47.41
N ASP A 151 -1.12 17.32 -48.13
CA ASP A 151 -0.94 17.39 -49.57
C ASP A 151 -1.99 16.58 -50.36
N GLU A 152 -2.77 15.71 -49.69
CA GLU A 152 -3.72 14.78 -50.31
C GLU A 152 -5.18 15.32 -50.34
N GLY A 153 -5.35 16.63 -50.19
CA GLY A 153 -6.66 17.28 -50.03
C GLY A 153 -6.96 18.45 -50.97
N PHE A 154 -6.15 18.65 -52.02
CA PHE A 154 -6.39 19.70 -53.00
C PHE A 154 -6.68 19.10 -54.39
N ASP A 155 -7.81 18.41 -54.50
CA ASP A 155 -8.40 18.10 -55.81
C ASP A 155 -9.39 19.21 -56.20
N GLU A 156 -9.08 19.83 -57.32
CA GLU A 156 -9.90 20.80 -58.03
C GLU A 156 -11.24 20.19 -58.50
N VAL A 157 -12.34 20.90 -58.20
CA VAL A 157 -13.61 20.98 -58.95
C VAL A 157 -14.52 19.73 -59.00
N ALA A 158 -15.68 19.79 -58.33
CA ALA A 158 -17.03 19.75 -58.96
C ALA A 158 -18.15 19.66 -57.90
N VAL A 159 -19.08 20.61 -57.93
CA VAL A 159 -20.35 20.60 -57.19
C VAL A 159 -21.29 19.56 -57.82
N PRO A 160 -22.05 18.78 -57.03
CA PRO A 160 -23.47 19.10 -56.89
C PRO A 160 -24.08 18.83 -55.51
N ALA A 161 -25.18 19.53 -55.28
CA ALA A 161 -25.95 19.60 -54.05
C ALA A 161 -26.78 18.33 -53.77
N ASP A 162 -26.56 17.71 -52.62
CA ASP A 162 -27.61 17.25 -51.70
C ASP A 162 -26.96 16.67 -50.44
N ILE A 163 -26.88 17.45 -49.36
CA ILE A 163 -26.57 16.93 -48.02
C ILE A 163 -27.49 17.62 -47.03
N THR A 164 -28.58 16.94 -46.71
CA THR A 164 -29.43 17.17 -45.55
C THR A 164 -28.56 17.41 -44.32
N ALA A 165 -28.74 18.54 -43.64
CA ALA A 165 -27.94 18.93 -42.48
C ALA A 165 -28.00 17.86 -41.37
N PRO A 166 -26.86 17.40 -40.81
CA PRO A 166 -26.87 16.58 -39.61
C PRO A 166 -27.30 17.41 -38.40
N ASP A 167 -28.19 16.83 -37.60
CA ASP A 167 -28.73 17.34 -36.33
C ASP A 167 -27.58 17.83 -35.40
N PRO A 168 -27.67 19.02 -34.76
CA PRO A 168 -26.59 19.53 -33.92
C PRO A 168 -26.38 18.66 -32.66
N GLU A 169 -25.19 18.06 -32.53
CA GLU A 169 -24.79 17.35 -31.31
C GLU A 169 -24.87 18.28 -30.07
N PRO A 170 -25.33 17.76 -28.91
CA PRO A 170 -25.36 18.54 -27.67
C PRO A 170 -23.94 18.94 -27.22
N PRO A 171 -23.78 20.09 -26.55
CA PRO A 171 -22.48 20.57 -26.11
C PRO A 171 -21.83 19.58 -25.15
N ARG A 172 -20.57 19.20 -25.45
CA ARG A 172 -19.78 18.33 -24.60
C ARG A 172 -19.54 19.01 -23.23
N PRO A 173 -19.61 18.28 -22.12
CA PRO A 173 -19.30 18.84 -20.80
C PRO A 173 -17.83 19.29 -20.74
N PRO A 174 -17.52 20.34 -19.96
CA PRO A 174 -16.16 20.86 -19.86
C PRO A 174 -15.23 19.79 -19.29
N VAL A 175 -14.21 19.43 -20.07
CA VAL A 175 -13.14 18.52 -19.63
C VAL A 175 -12.09 19.35 -18.89
N GLY A 176 -12.19 19.40 -17.57
CA GLY A 176 -11.25 20.11 -16.71
C GLY A 176 -11.53 19.85 -15.24
N LYS A 177 -10.48 19.88 -14.40
CA LYS A 177 -10.65 19.82 -12.94
C LYS A 177 -11.45 21.07 -12.52
N PRO A 178 -12.50 20.95 -11.68
CA PRO A 178 -13.22 22.12 -11.19
C PRO A 178 -12.26 23.02 -10.42
N PHE A 179 -12.29 24.31 -10.72
CA PHE A 179 -11.53 25.32 -9.99
C PHE A 179 -12.49 26.30 -9.33
N LEU A 180 -12.31 26.54 -8.02
CA LEU A 180 -13.07 27.56 -7.31
C LEU A 180 -12.53 28.93 -7.71
N ARG A 181 -13.39 29.81 -8.20
CA ARG A 181 -13.15 31.25 -8.24
C ARG A 181 -13.72 31.86 -6.96
N ILE A 182 -12.85 32.46 -6.15
CA ILE A 182 -13.27 33.31 -5.04
C ILE A 182 -13.66 34.64 -5.67
N VAL A 183 -14.95 34.97 -5.66
CA VAL A 183 -15.46 36.29 -6.03
C VAL A 183 -15.44 37.11 -4.75
N SER A 184 -14.62 38.17 -4.73
CA SER A 184 -14.66 39.16 -3.66
C SER A 184 -15.80 40.13 -3.98
N ASP A 185 -16.82 40.17 -3.12
CA ASP A 185 -17.85 41.20 -3.18
C ASP A 185 -17.22 42.54 -2.76
N ASN A 186 -17.00 43.43 -3.73
CA ASN A 186 -16.74 44.83 -3.43
C ASN A 186 -18.08 45.49 -3.08
N SER A 187 -18.33 45.66 -1.77
CA SER A 187 -19.26 46.66 -1.26
C SER A 187 -18.57 47.99 -1.08
#